data_AF-A0A2G6F0S2-F1
#
_entry.id   AF-A0A2G6F0S2-F1
#
_cell.length_a   1.000
_cell.length_b   1.000
_cell.length_c   1.000
_cell.angle_alpha   90.00
_cell.angle_beta   90.00
_cell.angle_gamma   90.00
#
_symmetry.space_group_name_H-M   'P 1'
#
loop_
_entity.id
_entity.type
_entity.pdbx_description
1 polymer ?
#
loop_
_entity_poly.entity_id
_entity_poly.type
_entity_poly.pdbx_seq_one_letter_code
_entity_poly.pdbx_strand_id
1 'polypeptide(L)'
;MNIKRVFILILTFTTLFCQAQINEIEDKTIEYFSEQIEELKFKELIKQRIFIDTLLIAPKYKDSISNRLNKEGISKYYDIEQQSYLYYFNYFLYQHKVVYNNDYYILYIKITPVFKDIYTYIIKMPKSSWNGKEKLSVETVAKDDSIEIIHFNDERKDNARIFIKNDYLILEFGNFYRALYDLKNQKVLIDEEYPWEYAEEIGEDVKSKWIKENLHDKIVKIINE
;
A
#
# COMPACT_ATOMS: atom_id res chain seq x y z
N MET A 1 -32.41 -42.51 -13.46
CA MET A 1 -31.59 -41.29 -13.68
C MET A 1 -30.26 -41.74 -14.28
N ASN A 2 -29.88 -41.26 -15.46
CA ASN A 2 -28.78 -41.82 -16.24
C ASN A 2 -27.43 -41.48 -15.56
N ILE A 3 -26.60 -42.47 -15.24
CA ILE A 3 -25.32 -42.28 -14.49
C ILE A 3 -24.43 -41.22 -15.14
N LYS A 4 -24.43 -41.15 -16.48
CA LYS A 4 -23.74 -40.09 -17.24
C LYS A 4 -24.25 -38.67 -16.92
N ARG A 5 -25.56 -38.49 -16.68
CA ARG A 5 -26.13 -37.18 -16.33
C ARG A 5 -25.78 -36.78 -14.90
N VAL A 6 -25.66 -37.72 -13.97
CA VAL A 6 -25.22 -37.47 -12.59
C VAL A 6 -23.74 -37.07 -12.55
N PHE A 7 -22.89 -37.76 -13.34
CA PHE A 7 -21.48 -37.42 -13.45
C PHE A 7 -21.23 -36.03 -14.04
N ILE A 8 -22.00 -35.63 -15.06
CA ILE A 8 -21.91 -34.29 -15.65
C ILE A 8 -22.33 -33.22 -14.63
N LEU A 9 -23.41 -33.45 -13.87
CA LEU A 9 -23.89 -32.55 -12.82
C LEU A 9 -22.86 -32.37 -11.69
N ILE A 10 -22.20 -33.46 -11.26
CA ILE A 10 -21.14 -33.42 -10.26
C ILE A 10 -19.92 -32.67 -10.80
N LEU A 11 -19.50 -32.92 -12.06
CA LEU A 11 -18.38 -32.19 -12.67
C LEU A 11 -18.68 -30.68 -12.75
N THR A 12 -19.87 -30.28 -13.18
CA THR A 12 -20.26 -28.87 -13.22
C THR A 12 -20.33 -28.22 -11.84
N PHE A 13 -20.71 -28.97 -10.80
CA PHE A 13 -20.68 -28.48 -9.41
C PHE A 13 -19.26 -28.31 -8.89
N THR A 14 -18.34 -29.23 -9.23
CA THR A 14 -16.93 -29.11 -8.83
C THR A 14 -16.20 -27.98 -9.55
N THR A 15 -16.53 -27.67 -10.81
CA THR A 15 -15.94 -26.52 -11.51
C THR A 15 -16.45 -25.18 -10.98
N LEU A 16 -17.70 -25.11 -10.51
CA LEU A 16 -18.24 -23.91 -9.87
C LEU A 16 -17.65 -23.68 -8.46
N PHE A 17 -17.37 -24.75 -7.71
CA PHE A 17 -16.68 -24.65 -6.42
C PHE A 17 -15.17 -24.38 -6.55
N CYS A 18 -14.55 -24.72 -7.69
CA CYS A 18 -13.12 -24.47 -7.91
C CYS A 18 -12.80 -23.04 -8.40
N GLN A 19 -13.82 -22.26 -8.81
CA GLN A 19 -13.67 -20.83 -9.07
C GLN A 19 -13.69 -19.98 -7.79
N ALA A 20 -13.99 -20.58 -6.64
CA ALA A 20 -13.68 -19.99 -5.33
C ALA A 20 -12.18 -20.17 -4.97
N GLN A 21 -11.30 -20.18 -5.99
CA GLN A 21 -9.93 -19.70 -5.79
C GLN A 21 -10.08 -18.27 -5.29
N ILE A 22 -10.03 -18.13 -3.97
CA ILE A 22 -9.86 -16.87 -3.27
C ILE A 22 -8.81 -16.12 -4.09
N ASN A 23 -9.12 -14.90 -4.52
CA ASN A 23 -8.13 -14.02 -5.10
C ASN A 23 -7.11 -13.66 -4.00
N GLU A 24 -6.25 -14.63 -3.68
CA GLU A 24 -5.10 -14.54 -2.78
C GLU A 24 -3.99 -13.88 -3.57
N ILE A 25 -4.03 -12.56 -3.50
CA ILE A 25 -2.88 -11.72 -3.73
C ILE A 25 -1.90 -11.93 -2.57
N GLU A 26 -0.62 -12.06 -2.88
CA GLU A 26 0.43 -12.11 -1.86
C GLU A 26 0.68 -10.71 -1.29
N ASP A 27 1.03 -10.68 0.00
CA ASP A 27 1.43 -9.44 0.68
C ASP A 27 2.61 -8.77 -0.05
N LYS A 28 2.55 -7.44 -0.17
CA LYS A 28 3.57 -6.61 -0.80
C LYS A 28 4.16 -5.63 0.20
N THR A 29 5.45 -5.35 0.01
CA THR A 29 6.18 -4.35 0.78
C THR A 29 6.20 -3.01 0.05
N ILE A 30 6.58 -1.96 0.76
CA ILE A 30 6.93 -0.67 0.13
C ILE A 30 8.02 -0.87 -0.92
N GLU A 31 9.03 -1.69 -0.62
CA GLU A 31 10.16 -1.95 -1.51
C GLU A 31 9.72 -2.55 -2.85
N TYR A 32 8.75 -3.48 -2.84
CA TYR A 32 8.17 -4.02 -4.07
C TYR A 32 7.65 -2.92 -5.00
N PHE A 33 6.91 -1.95 -4.47
CA PHE A 33 6.39 -0.84 -5.29
C PHE A 33 7.48 0.15 -5.71
N SER A 34 8.49 0.38 -4.87
CA SER A 34 9.67 1.16 -5.24
C SER A 34 10.40 0.54 -6.43
N GLU A 35 10.64 -0.77 -6.42
CA GLU A 35 11.24 -1.52 -7.53
C GLU A 35 10.40 -1.42 -8.81
N GLN A 36 9.07 -1.53 -8.69
CA GLN A 36 8.15 -1.39 -9.83
C GLN A 36 8.19 0.01 -10.46
N ILE A 37 8.33 1.07 -9.65
CA ILE A 37 8.48 2.45 -10.13
C ILE A 37 9.84 2.62 -10.84
N GLU A 38 10.92 2.09 -10.25
CA GLU A 38 12.25 2.12 -10.84
C GLU A 38 12.28 1.40 -12.20
N GLU A 39 11.67 0.21 -12.28
CA GLU A 39 11.58 -0.55 -13.53
C GLU A 39 10.82 0.25 -14.62
N LEU A 40 9.71 0.89 -14.26
CA LEU A 40 8.94 1.74 -15.17
C LEU A 40 9.79 2.92 -15.69
N LYS A 41 10.50 3.60 -14.79
CA LYS A 41 11.40 4.71 -15.11
C LYS A 41 12.49 4.26 -16.08
N PHE A 42 13.18 3.15 -15.79
CA PHE A 42 14.24 2.62 -16.66
C PHE A 42 13.74 2.22 -18.05
N LYS A 43 12.58 1.57 -18.13
CA LYS A 43 11.95 1.24 -19.42
C LYS A 43 11.71 2.49 -20.27
N GLU A 44 11.20 3.56 -19.66
CA GLU A 44 10.93 4.81 -20.37
C GLU A 44 12.22 5.56 -20.75
N LEU A 45 13.26 5.53 -19.91
CA LEU A 45 14.58 6.09 -20.22
C LEU A 45 15.23 5.43 -21.45
N ILE A 46 15.13 4.11 -21.57
CA ILE A 46 15.62 3.35 -22.72
C ILE A 46 14.77 3.64 -23.96
N LYS A 47 13.44 3.65 -23.82
CA LYS A 47 12.50 3.93 -24.91
C LYS A 47 12.72 5.34 -25.52
N GLN A 48 13.00 6.33 -24.68
CA GLN A 48 13.34 7.69 -25.12
C GLN A 48 14.80 7.85 -25.57
N ARG A 49 15.58 6.76 -25.58
CA ARG A 49 16.99 6.72 -26.00
C ARG A 49 17.87 7.68 -25.20
N ILE A 50 17.52 7.93 -23.93
CA ILE A 50 18.39 8.63 -22.98
C ILE A 50 19.49 7.67 -22.54
N PHE A 51 19.09 6.43 -22.28
CA PHE A 51 19.99 5.29 -22.13
C PHE A 51 19.87 4.34 -23.32
N ILE A 52 20.95 3.65 -23.63
CA ILE A 52 21.00 2.56 -24.63
C ILE A 52 20.51 1.26 -23.97
N ASP A 53 20.97 1.03 -22.75
CA ASP A 53 20.59 -0.09 -21.88
C ASP A 53 20.70 0.37 -20.40
N THR A 54 20.64 -0.55 -19.45
CA THR A 54 20.70 -0.23 -18.01
C THR A 54 22.05 0.33 -17.54
N LEU A 55 23.12 0.25 -18.36
CA LEU A 55 24.50 0.63 -17.99
C LEU A 55 25.05 1.77 -18.85
N LEU A 56 24.49 2.00 -20.05
CA LEU A 56 25.06 2.91 -21.04
C LEU A 56 24.17 4.12 -21.32
N ILE A 57 24.76 5.32 -21.14
CA ILE A 57 24.15 6.60 -21.52
C ILE A 57 24.33 6.84 -23.01
N ALA A 58 23.27 7.26 -23.71
CA ALA A 58 23.35 7.61 -25.12
C ALA A 58 24.30 8.81 -25.34
N PRO A 59 25.13 8.80 -26.40
CA PRO A 59 26.16 9.83 -26.61
C PRO A 59 25.65 11.28 -26.56
N LYS A 60 24.43 11.53 -27.07
CA LYS A 60 23.77 12.85 -27.03
C LYS A 60 23.60 13.39 -25.61
N TYR A 61 23.29 12.51 -24.66
CA TYR A 61 22.96 12.87 -23.28
C TYR A 61 24.13 12.69 -22.33
N LYS A 62 25.30 12.32 -22.84
CA LYS A 62 26.48 12.00 -22.05
C LYS A 62 27.40 13.21 -21.94
N ASP A 63 27.75 13.57 -20.72
CA ASP A 63 28.79 14.55 -20.44
C ASP A 63 30.18 13.93 -20.65
N SER A 64 31.00 14.55 -21.49
CA SER A 64 32.29 14.00 -21.91
C SER A 64 33.36 13.99 -20.81
N ILE A 65 33.18 14.79 -19.75
CA ILE A 65 34.14 14.92 -18.65
C ILE A 65 33.80 13.93 -17.53
N SER A 66 32.54 13.92 -17.09
CA SER A 66 32.08 13.15 -15.94
C SER A 66 31.55 11.76 -16.29
N ASN A 67 31.32 11.47 -17.58
CA ASN A 67 30.69 10.22 -18.03
C ASN A 67 29.26 10.02 -17.48
N ARG A 68 28.61 11.11 -17.00
CA ARG A 68 27.23 11.15 -16.47
C ARG A 68 26.27 11.80 -17.46
N LEU A 69 24.99 11.93 -17.07
CA LEU A 69 24.03 12.72 -17.85
C LEU A 69 24.46 14.19 -17.91
N ASN A 70 24.39 14.79 -19.09
CA ASN A 70 24.50 16.24 -19.27
C ASN A 70 23.20 16.95 -18.83
N LYS A 71 23.16 18.28 -18.90
CA LYS A 71 21.99 19.06 -18.45
C LYS A 71 20.68 18.67 -19.14
N GLU A 72 20.70 18.41 -20.46
CA GLU A 72 19.51 17.97 -21.20
C GLU A 72 19.05 16.58 -20.72
N GLY A 73 20.00 15.67 -20.53
CA GLY A 73 19.75 14.32 -20.04
C GLY A 73 19.19 14.31 -18.62
N ILE A 74 19.72 15.15 -17.73
CA ILE A 74 19.22 15.32 -16.36
C ILE A 74 17.78 15.84 -16.35
N SER A 75 17.47 16.86 -17.17
CA SER A 75 16.09 17.38 -17.27
C SER A 75 15.12 16.29 -17.70
N LYS A 76 15.46 15.54 -18.75
CA LYS A 76 14.61 14.44 -19.23
C LYS A 76 14.48 13.31 -18.23
N TYR A 77 15.55 12.99 -17.51
CA TYR A 77 15.52 12.00 -16.45
C TYR A 77 14.50 12.38 -15.36
N TYR A 78 14.53 13.63 -14.89
CA TYR A 78 13.59 14.09 -13.87
C TYR A 78 12.15 14.16 -14.38
N ASP A 79 11.93 14.55 -15.63
CA ASP A 79 10.60 14.50 -16.26
C ASP A 79 10.04 13.06 -16.22
N ILE A 80 10.85 12.07 -16.61
CA ILE A 80 10.44 10.65 -16.64
C ILE A 80 10.23 10.10 -15.23
N GLU A 81 11.11 10.45 -14.29
CA GLU A 81 10.95 10.09 -12.89
C GLU A 81 9.61 10.60 -12.36
N GLN A 82 9.29 11.88 -12.54
CA GLN A 82 8.04 12.47 -12.10
C GLN A 82 6.82 11.77 -12.73
N GLN A 83 6.85 11.48 -14.03
CA GLN A 83 5.76 10.76 -14.70
C GLN A 83 5.57 9.33 -14.16
N SER A 84 6.68 8.66 -13.81
CA SER A 84 6.62 7.31 -13.23
C SER A 84 5.92 7.33 -11.87
N TYR A 85 6.19 8.32 -11.02
CA TYR A 85 5.47 8.50 -9.77
C TYR A 85 4.01 8.93 -9.97
N LEU A 86 3.72 9.84 -10.92
CA LEU A 86 2.36 10.27 -11.24
C LEU A 86 1.46 9.11 -11.70
N TYR A 87 2.02 8.13 -12.40
CA TYR A 87 1.28 6.92 -12.78
C TYR A 87 0.77 6.17 -11.55
N TYR A 88 1.60 6.00 -10.51
CA TYR A 88 1.24 5.30 -9.28
C TYR A 88 0.41 6.15 -8.31
N PHE A 89 0.53 7.48 -8.36
CA PHE A 89 -0.23 8.41 -7.49
C PHE A 89 -1.75 8.23 -7.55
N ASN A 90 -2.28 7.81 -8.69
CA ASN A 90 -3.71 7.59 -8.89
C ASN A 90 -4.23 6.26 -8.31
N TYR A 91 -3.37 5.51 -7.62
CA TYR A 91 -3.71 4.22 -7.07
C TYR A 91 -3.36 4.12 -5.58
N PHE A 92 -4.23 3.42 -4.87
CA PHE A 92 -3.91 2.71 -3.64
C PHE A 92 -3.22 1.40 -4.00
N LEU A 93 -2.08 1.13 -3.37
CA LEU A 93 -1.19 0.02 -3.64
C LEU A 93 -1.24 -0.97 -2.49
N TYR A 94 -1.70 -2.18 -2.78
CA TYR A 94 -2.00 -3.22 -1.79
C TYR A 94 -0.75 -3.62 -1.02
N GLN A 95 -0.80 -3.62 0.31
CA GLN A 95 0.24 -4.23 1.13
C GLN A 95 -0.20 -5.58 1.66
N HIS A 96 -1.25 -5.63 2.48
CA HIS A 96 -1.80 -6.89 2.98
C HIS A 96 -3.24 -6.70 3.44
N LYS A 97 -3.90 -7.77 3.85
CA LYS A 97 -5.28 -7.73 4.36
C LYS A 97 -5.48 -8.62 5.58
N VAL A 98 -6.47 -8.27 6.38
CA VAL A 98 -6.99 -9.13 7.44
C VAL A 98 -8.51 -9.28 7.30
N VAL A 99 -9.04 -10.34 7.90
CA VAL A 99 -10.43 -10.74 7.76
C VAL A 99 -11.12 -10.64 9.11
N TYR A 100 -12.27 -9.97 9.13
CA TYR A 100 -13.18 -9.99 10.27
C TYR A 100 -14.61 -10.16 9.78
N ASN A 101 -15.33 -11.17 10.28
CA ASN A 101 -16.67 -11.52 9.83
C ASN A 101 -16.77 -11.64 8.30
N ASN A 102 -17.57 -10.79 7.64
CA ASN A 102 -17.79 -10.82 6.20
C ASN A 102 -17.02 -9.72 5.43
N ASP A 103 -16.13 -9.01 6.11
CA ASP A 103 -15.39 -7.89 5.54
C ASP A 103 -13.89 -8.19 5.46
N TYR A 104 -13.25 -7.57 4.47
CA TYR A 104 -11.81 -7.39 4.43
C TYR A 104 -11.46 -6.01 4.97
N TYR A 105 -10.38 -5.97 5.74
CA TYR A 105 -9.68 -4.76 6.14
C TYR A 105 -8.32 -4.81 5.46
N ILE A 106 -8.07 -3.87 4.56
CA ILE A 106 -6.96 -3.93 3.62
C ILE A 106 -6.05 -2.74 3.88
N LEU A 107 -4.78 -3.02 4.11
CA LEU A 107 -3.76 -2.01 4.19
C LEU A 107 -3.27 -1.67 2.78
N TYR A 108 -3.41 -0.40 2.45
CA TYR A 108 -2.94 0.18 1.21
C TYR A 108 -1.91 1.27 1.50
N ILE A 109 -1.03 1.53 0.55
CA ILE A 109 -0.23 2.76 0.52
C ILE A 109 -0.60 3.62 -0.68
N LYS A 110 -0.33 4.92 -0.54
CA LYS A 110 -0.37 5.89 -1.62
C LYS A 110 0.93 6.68 -1.61
N ILE A 111 1.50 6.90 -2.79
CA ILE A 111 2.80 7.57 -2.96
C ILE A 111 2.58 8.97 -3.53
N THR A 112 3.18 10.01 -2.95
CA THR A 112 3.12 11.36 -3.50
C THR A 112 4.15 11.58 -4.61
N PRO A 113 3.82 12.31 -5.69
CA PRO A 113 4.72 12.46 -6.83
C PRO A 113 5.85 13.47 -6.60
N VAL A 114 5.68 14.43 -5.69
CA VAL A 114 6.63 15.54 -5.48
C VAL A 114 7.68 15.19 -4.43
N PHE A 115 7.24 14.61 -3.31
CA PHE A 115 8.10 14.34 -2.15
C PHE A 115 8.39 12.85 -1.96
N LYS A 116 7.69 11.98 -2.72
CA LYS A 116 7.80 10.52 -2.61
C LYS A 116 7.39 10.03 -1.22
N ASP A 117 6.52 10.78 -0.56
CA ASP A 117 5.97 10.43 0.74
C ASP A 117 5.02 9.26 0.56
N ILE A 118 4.98 8.42 1.58
CA ILE A 118 4.16 7.22 1.59
C ILE A 118 3.16 7.38 2.70
N TYR A 119 1.89 7.37 2.31
CA TYR A 119 0.76 7.42 3.22
C TYR A 119 0.10 6.06 3.28
N THR A 120 -0.21 5.60 4.48
CA THR A 120 -0.97 4.36 4.68
C THR A 120 -2.46 4.63 4.81
N TYR A 121 -3.25 3.66 4.37
CA TYR A 121 -4.69 3.70 4.37
C TYR A 121 -5.22 2.34 4.74
N ILE A 122 -6.23 2.33 5.61
CA ILE A 122 -7.00 1.13 5.89
C ILE A 122 -8.33 1.27 5.18
N ILE A 123 -8.57 0.38 4.22
CA ILE A 123 -9.82 0.31 3.48
C ILE A 123 -10.59 -0.92 3.91
N LYS A 124 -11.83 -0.72 4.34
CA LYS A 124 -12.79 -1.79 4.60
C LYS A 124 -13.68 -1.97 3.38
N MET A 125 -13.93 -3.23 3.02
CA MET A 125 -14.91 -3.58 2.01
C MET A 125 -15.46 -4.99 2.22
N PRO A 126 -16.69 -5.28 1.76
CA PRO A 126 -17.25 -6.61 1.80
C PRO A 126 -16.39 -7.61 1.04
N LYS A 127 -16.30 -8.84 1.54
CA LYS A 127 -15.59 -9.94 0.85
C LYS A 127 -16.08 -10.17 -0.59
N SER A 128 -17.36 -9.95 -0.85
CA SER A 128 -17.97 -10.07 -2.18
C SER A 128 -17.53 -8.98 -3.16
N SER A 129 -17.10 -7.82 -2.67
CA SER A 129 -16.61 -6.71 -3.49
C SER A 129 -15.12 -6.84 -3.83
N TRP A 130 -14.39 -7.71 -3.11
CA TRP A 130 -12.96 -7.89 -3.31
C TRP A 130 -12.64 -8.64 -4.60
N ASN A 131 -11.83 -8.02 -5.46
CA ASN A 131 -11.44 -8.55 -6.76
C ASN A 131 -9.95 -8.90 -6.89
N GLY A 132 -9.18 -8.88 -5.79
CA GLY A 132 -7.78 -9.31 -5.82
C GLY A 132 -6.78 -8.36 -6.44
N LYS A 133 -7.14 -7.09 -6.66
CA LYS A 133 -6.26 -6.17 -7.37
C LYS A 133 -5.18 -5.57 -6.47
N GLU A 134 -3.93 -5.65 -6.93
CA GLU A 134 -2.78 -4.94 -6.35
C GLU A 134 -2.97 -3.42 -6.34
N LYS A 135 -3.68 -2.91 -7.36
CA LYS A 135 -3.89 -1.48 -7.58
C LYS A 135 -5.38 -1.19 -7.55
N LEU A 136 -5.79 -0.34 -6.62
CA LEU A 136 -7.16 0.16 -6.50
C LEU A 136 -7.15 1.65 -6.85
N SER A 137 -7.88 2.07 -7.88
CA SER A 137 -7.83 3.47 -8.31
C SER A 137 -8.51 4.38 -7.29
N VAL A 138 -7.99 5.60 -7.15
CA VAL A 138 -8.59 6.63 -6.28
C VAL A 138 -10.05 6.92 -6.67
N GLU A 139 -10.34 6.89 -7.98
CA GLU A 139 -11.70 7.08 -8.49
C GLU A 139 -12.65 5.95 -8.07
N THR A 140 -12.21 4.69 -8.05
CA THR A 140 -13.04 3.57 -7.58
C THR A 140 -13.36 3.75 -6.10
N VAL A 141 -12.37 4.09 -5.27
CA VAL A 141 -12.60 4.33 -3.84
C VAL A 141 -13.58 5.48 -3.60
N ALA A 142 -13.52 6.54 -4.43
CA ALA A 142 -14.41 7.68 -4.29
C ALA A 142 -15.86 7.43 -4.76
N LYS A 143 -16.11 6.39 -5.58
CA LYS A 143 -17.41 6.14 -6.21
C LYS A 143 -18.12 4.88 -5.70
N ASP A 144 -17.41 3.98 -5.05
CA ASP A 144 -17.96 2.72 -4.59
C ASP A 144 -18.43 2.86 -3.13
N ASP A 145 -19.75 2.96 -2.94
CA ASP A 145 -20.38 3.09 -1.62
C ASP A 145 -20.16 1.88 -0.71
N SER A 146 -19.67 0.75 -1.24
CA SER A 146 -19.31 -0.42 -0.43
C SER A 146 -17.92 -0.32 0.20
N ILE A 147 -17.16 0.73 -0.14
CA ILE A 147 -15.81 0.97 0.35
C ILE A 147 -15.85 2.03 1.46
N GLU A 148 -15.26 1.70 2.61
CA GLU A 148 -15.11 2.60 3.75
C GLU A 148 -13.62 2.82 4.03
N ILE A 149 -13.20 4.09 4.14
CA ILE A 149 -11.84 4.45 4.58
C ILE A 149 -11.87 4.61 6.10
N ILE A 150 -11.08 3.80 6.81
CA ILE A 150 -11.06 3.76 8.28
C ILE A 150 -9.97 4.64 8.87
N HIS A 151 -8.81 4.72 8.23
CA HIS A 151 -7.66 5.46 8.74
C HIS A 151 -6.86 6.10 7.60
N PHE A 152 -6.31 7.28 7.90
CA PHE A 152 -5.47 8.11 7.06
C PHE A 152 -4.36 8.67 7.94
N ASN A 153 -3.14 8.82 7.40
CA ASN A 153 -2.01 9.54 8.01
C ASN A 153 -1.21 8.82 9.13
N ASP A 154 -0.29 7.95 8.70
CA ASP A 154 1.08 8.04 9.23
C ASP A 154 2.03 8.12 8.02
N GLU A 155 2.76 9.24 7.92
CA GLU A 155 3.75 9.48 6.87
C GLU A 155 5.06 8.83 7.31
N ARG A 156 5.22 7.54 7.02
CA ARG A 156 6.45 6.82 7.36
C ARG A 156 6.86 5.82 6.29
N LYS A 157 8.18 5.68 6.17
CA LYS A 157 8.83 4.70 5.29
C LYS A 157 8.94 3.30 5.90
N ASP A 158 8.47 3.14 7.13
CA ASP A 158 8.56 1.89 7.87
C ASP A 158 7.45 0.91 7.47
N ASN A 159 7.71 -0.39 7.64
CA ASN A 159 6.77 -1.46 7.34
C ASN A 159 5.55 -1.39 8.26
N ALA A 160 4.51 -0.71 7.78
CA ALA A 160 3.20 -0.68 8.39
C ALA A 160 2.59 -2.09 8.40
N ARG A 161 1.85 -2.41 9.45
CA ARG A 161 1.09 -3.66 9.54
C ARG A 161 -0.25 -3.44 10.21
N ILE A 162 -1.27 -4.13 9.73
CA ILE A 162 -2.55 -4.28 10.42
C ILE A 162 -2.75 -5.72 10.88
N PHE A 163 -3.37 -5.90 12.04
CA PHE A 163 -3.79 -7.20 12.56
C PHE A 163 -4.99 -7.05 13.50
N ILE A 164 -5.64 -8.16 13.81
CA ILE A 164 -6.82 -8.19 14.67
C ILE A 164 -6.47 -8.88 15.99
N LYS A 165 -6.90 -8.28 17.10
CA LYS A 165 -6.84 -8.89 18.43
C LYS A 165 -8.07 -8.48 19.24
N ASN A 166 -8.75 -9.45 19.85
CA ASN A 166 -9.91 -9.22 20.72
C ASN A 166 -10.96 -8.28 20.11
N ASP A 167 -11.32 -8.53 18.84
CA ASP A 167 -12.27 -7.72 18.07
C ASP A 167 -11.86 -6.25 17.87
N TYR A 168 -10.55 -5.97 17.97
CA TYR A 168 -9.96 -4.70 17.57
C TYR A 168 -9.05 -4.88 16.36
N LEU A 169 -9.13 -3.95 15.42
CA LEU A 169 -8.15 -3.79 14.36
C LEU A 169 -7.08 -2.81 14.82
N ILE A 170 -5.82 -3.22 14.72
CA ILE A 170 -4.67 -2.48 15.21
C ILE A 170 -3.77 -2.15 14.04
N LEU A 171 -3.35 -0.90 13.94
CA LEU A 171 -2.27 -0.45 13.05
C LEU A 171 -0.97 -0.37 13.83
N GLU A 172 0.09 -0.95 13.28
CA GLU A 172 1.43 -1.01 13.84
C GLU A 172 2.45 -0.42 12.87
N PHE A 173 3.37 0.37 13.40
CA PHE A 173 4.55 0.90 12.71
C PHE A 173 5.78 0.78 13.60
N GLY A 174 6.83 0.14 13.09
CA GLY A 174 8.12 0.06 13.79
C GLY A 174 8.01 -0.56 15.19
N ASN A 175 7.15 -1.57 15.35
CA ASN A 175 6.82 -2.25 16.62
C ASN A 175 6.01 -1.43 17.65
N PHE A 176 5.48 -0.27 17.26
CA PHE A 176 4.55 0.50 18.09
C PHE A 176 3.15 0.47 17.50
N TYR A 177 2.14 0.41 18.36
CA TYR A 177 0.74 0.49 17.95
C TYR A 177 0.34 1.96 17.83
N ARG A 178 -0.45 2.26 16.81
CA ARG A 178 -0.57 3.61 16.25
C ARG A 178 -2.01 4.05 16.14
N ALA A 179 -2.85 3.13 15.67
CA ALA A 179 -4.28 3.32 15.66
C ALA A 179 -4.99 2.06 16.17
N LEU A 180 -6.17 2.27 16.74
CA LEU A 180 -7.06 1.23 17.26
C LEU A 180 -8.48 1.49 16.77
N TYR A 181 -9.05 0.50 16.10
CA TYR A 181 -10.42 0.52 15.62
C TYR A 181 -11.20 -0.63 16.25
N ASP A 182 -12.35 -0.29 16.85
CA ASP A 182 -13.29 -1.23 17.45
C ASP A 182 -14.16 -1.86 16.36
N LEU A 183 -13.92 -3.14 16.07
CA LEU A 183 -14.63 -3.86 15.01
C LEU A 183 -16.07 -4.23 15.39
N LYS A 184 -16.42 -4.24 16.68
CA LYS A 184 -17.82 -4.50 17.10
C LYS A 184 -18.69 -3.27 16.89
N ASN A 185 -18.19 -2.13 17.34
CA ASN A 185 -18.93 -0.87 17.29
C ASN A 185 -18.63 -0.04 16.05
N GLN A 186 -17.70 -0.50 15.19
CA GLN A 186 -17.31 0.13 13.93
C GLN A 186 -16.88 1.60 14.16
N LYS A 187 -15.98 1.81 15.12
CA LYS A 187 -15.51 3.14 15.51
C LYS A 187 -14.00 3.17 15.73
N VAL A 188 -13.38 4.27 15.32
CA VAL A 188 -12.01 4.60 15.69
C VAL A 188 -12.00 4.95 17.19
N LEU A 189 -11.11 4.30 17.95
CA LEU A 189 -10.93 4.57 19.38
C LEU A 189 -9.68 5.42 19.65
N ILE A 190 -8.60 5.12 18.93
CA ILE A 190 -7.33 5.84 19.04
C ILE A 190 -6.84 6.04 17.62
N ASP A 191 -6.64 7.30 17.26
CA ASP A 191 -6.00 7.76 16.03
C ASP A 191 -5.52 9.18 16.31
N GLU A 192 -4.22 9.42 16.18
CA GLU A 192 -3.62 10.74 16.39
C GLU A 192 -3.08 11.23 15.06
N GLU A 193 -3.54 12.41 14.64
CA GLU A 193 -3.06 13.05 13.42
C GLU A 193 -1.65 13.61 13.69
N TYR A 194 -0.68 13.22 12.87
CA TYR A 194 0.69 13.75 12.91
C TYR A 194 1.42 13.65 14.26
N PRO A 195 1.55 12.46 14.88
CA PRO A 195 2.25 12.30 16.17
C PRO A 195 3.73 12.73 16.14
N TRP A 196 4.30 12.98 14.96
CA TRP A 196 5.66 13.51 14.78
C TRP A 196 5.76 15.04 14.89
N GLU A 197 4.66 15.79 14.70
CA GLU A 197 4.66 17.27 14.81
C GLU A 197 4.97 17.73 16.24
N TYR A 198 4.65 16.91 17.25
CA TYR A 198 5.00 17.18 18.64
C TYR A 198 6.50 17.18 18.94
N ALA A 199 7.35 16.92 17.94
CA ALA A 199 8.76 16.61 18.14
C ALA A 199 9.69 17.11 17.02
N GLU A 200 9.25 17.98 16.11
CA GLU A 200 10.14 18.61 15.13
C GLU A 200 11.36 19.29 15.81
N GLU A 201 11.22 19.70 17.07
CA GLU A 201 12.30 20.33 17.84
C GLU A 201 13.11 19.37 18.76
N ILE A 202 12.69 18.11 18.99
CA ILE A 202 13.17 17.32 20.18
C ILE A 202 13.81 15.94 19.85
N GLY A 203 13.89 15.54 18.58
CA GLY A 203 14.64 14.34 18.15
C GLY A 203 13.90 12.99 18.22
N GLU A 204 14.42 11.96 17.53
CA GLU A 204 13.73 10.67 17.29
C GLU A 204 13.47 9.83 18.55
N ASP A 205 14.34 9.89 19.56
CA ASP A 205 14.14 9.17 20.82
C ASP A 205 12.92 9.72 21.58
N VAL A 206 12.72 11.03 21.55
CA VAL A 206 11.59 11.70 22.18
C VAL A 206 10.29 11.36 21.45
N LYS A 207 10.32 11.31 20.10
CA LYS A 207 9.18 10.81 19.30
C LYS A 207 8.80 9.40 19.72
N SER A 208 9.77 8.49 19.72
CA SER A 208 9.53 7.07 20.02
C SER A 208 8.97 6.89 21.42
N LYS A 209 9.47 7.64 22.40
CA LYS A 209 8.93 7.65 23.76
C LYS A 209 7.49 8.17 23.81
N TRP A 210 7.20 9.30 23.17
CA TRP A 210 5.86 9.87 23.15
C TRP A 210 4.85 8.91 22.52
N ILE A 211 5.20 8.34 21.36
CA ILE A 211 4.40 7.32 20.65
C ILE A 211 4.11 6.14 21.58
N LYS A 212 5.14 5.65 22.27
CA LYS A 212 4.98 4.52 23.17
C LYS A 212 3.96 4.84 24.26
N GLU A 213 4.15 5.95 24.97
CA GLU A 213 3.35 6.31 26.14
C GLU A 213 1.91 6.73 25.77
N ASN A 214 1.74 7.43 24.64
CA ASN A 214 0.45 8.04 24.28
C ASN A 214 -0.40 7.20 23.34
N LEU A 215 0.21 6.31 22.56
CA LEU A 215 -0.49 5.43 21.62
C LEU A 215 -0.32 3.98 22.03
N HIS A 216 0.90 3.44 21.95
CA HIS A 216 1.12 2.00 22.08
C HIS A 216 0.67 1.44 23.43
N ASP A 217 1.11 2.02 24.54
CA ASP A 217 0.79 1.52 25.89
C ASP A 217 -0.71 1.66 26.20
N LYS A 218 -1.37 2.72 25.70
CA LYS A 218 -2.84 2.87 25.81
C LYS A 218 -3.57 1.78 25.03
N ILE A 219 -3.14 1.51 23.80
CA ILE A 219 -3.72 0.45 22.97
C ILE A 219 -3.50 -0.91 23.62
N VAL A 220 -2.29 -1.22 24.09
CA VAL A 220 -1.95 -2.47 24.80
C VAL A 220 -2.86 -2.67 26.01
N LYS A 221 -3.16 -1.62 26.76
CA LYS A 221 -4.09 -1.69 27.89
C LYS A 221 -5.50 -2.06 27.42
N ILE A 222 -6.07 -1.33 26.46
CA ILE A 222 -7.44 -1.55 25.96
C ILE A 222 -7.63 -2.97 25.40
N ILE A 223 -6.65 -3.48 24.65
CA ILE A 223 -6.80 -4.78 23.98
C ILE A 223 -6.56 -5.98 24.91
N ASN A 224 -6.09 -5.77 26.14
CA ASN A 224 -5.81 -6.83 27.11
C ASN A 224 -6.75 -6.80 28.34
N GLU A 225 -7.56 -5.76 28.50
CA GLU A 225 -8.68 -5.71 29.43
C GLU A 225 -9.86 -6.54 28.93
#